data_AF-A0A916LCN4-F1
#
_entry.id   AF-A0A916LCN4-F1
#
_cell.length_a   1.000
_cell.length_b   1.000
_cell.length_c   1.000
_cell.angle_alpha   90.00
_cell.angle_beta   90.00
_cell.angle_gamma   90.00
#
_symmetry.space_group_name_H-M   'P 1'
#
loop_
_entity.id
_entity.type
_entity.pdbx_description
1 polymer ?
#
loop_
_entity_poly.entity_id
_entity_poly.type
_entity_poly.pdbx_seq_one_letter_code
_entity_poly.pdbx_strand_id
1 'polypeptide(L)' 'MTELIYFDQRNDVADYLAGSGWQVTTSTGKELFAAQGLPPFEDDHITRFADRRYISAVLK' A
#
# COMPACT_ATOMS: atom_id res chain seq x y z
N MET A 1 -12.86 12.37 25.44
CA MET A 1 -13.16 11.94 24.05
C MET A 1 -11.86 11.52 23.39
N THR A 2 -11.91 10.43 22.60
CA THR A 2 -10.89 9.80 21.73
C THR A 2 -10.06 8.64 22.30
N GLU A 3 -10.67 7.46 22.42
CA GLU A 3 -10.00 6.16 22.69
C GLU A 3 -9.95 5.26 21.44
N LEU A 4 -9.70 5.80 20.24
CA LEU A 4 -9.37 5.02 19.05
C LEU A 4 -7.88 5.13 18.72
N ILE A 5 -7.04 5.02 19.74
CA ILE A 5 -5.59 5.02 19.58
C ILE A 5 -5.11 3.58 19.76
N TYR A 6 -4.60 2.99 18.69
CA TYR A 6 -3.93 1.69 18.72
C TYR A 6 -2.46 1.93 19.04
N PHE A 7 -2.03 1.50 20.23
CA PHE A 7 -0.69 1.76 20.77
C PHE A 7 0.34 0.67 20.45
N ASP A 8 -0.10 -0.46 19.94
CA ASP A 8 0.79 -1.58 19.61
C ASP A 8 1.37 -1.43 18.18
N GLN A 9 2.30 -2.31 17.85
CA GLN A 9 2.88 -2.39 16.51
C GLN A 9 1.79 -2.73 15.48
N ARG A 10 1.74 -1.96 14.40
CA ARG A 10 0.91 -2.29 13.24
C ARG A 10 1.70 -3.24 12.35
N ASN A 11 1.06 -4.34 11.96
CA ASN A 11 1.64 -5.21 10.96
C ASN A 11 1.67 -4.52 9.60
N ASP A 12 2.70 -4.82 8.81
CA ASP A 12 2.65 -4.59 7.38
C ASP A 12 1.57 -5.49 6.78
N VAL A 13 0.65 -4.91 6.00
CA VAL A 13 -0.49 -5.65 5.45
C VAL A 13 -0.04 -6.76 4.50
N ALA A 14 1.00 -6.52 3.69
CA ALA A 14 1.49 -7.52 2.74
C ALA A 14 2.15 -8.68 3.49
N ASP A 15 3.01 -8.37 4.47
CA ASP A 15 3.70 -9.39 5.27
C ASP A 15 2.71 -10.23 6.08
N TYR A 16 1.71 -9.60 6.69
CA TYR A 16 0.68 -10.28 7.47
C TYR A 16 -0.15 -11.24 6.62
N LEU A 17 -0.58 -10.81 5.42
CA LEU A 17 -1.37 -11.64 4.51
C LEU A 17 -0.53 -12.80 3.96
N ALA A 18 0.72 -12.54 3.56
CA ALA A 18 1.64 -13.58 3.09
C ALA A 18 1.91 -14.64 4.17
N GLY A 19 2.18 -14.21 5.41
CA GLY A 19 2.34 -15.12 6.56
C GLY A 19 1.07 -15.91 6.91
N SER A 20 -0.10 -15.41 6.51
CA SER A 20 -1.40 -16.06 6.71
C SER A 20 -1.82 -16.98 5.53
N GLY A 21 -0.91 -17.28 4.60
CA GLY A 21 -1.15 -18.22 3.49
C GLY A 21 -1.79 -17.60 2.24
N TRP A 22 -1.95 -16.28 2.19
CA TRP A 22 -2.47 -15.60 1.00
C TRP A 22 -1.38 -15.44 -0.05
N GLN A 23 -1.77 -15.54 -1.33
CA GLN A 23 -0.93 -15.08 -2.41
C GLN A 23 -1.12 -13.58 -2.59
N VAL A 24 -0.07 -12.80 -2.33
CA VAL A 24 -0.11 -11.33 -2.32
C VAL A 24 0.59 -10.75 -3.54
N THR A 25 -0.02 -9.74 -4.16
CA THR A 25 0.58 -8.90 -5.20
C THR A 25 0.55 -7.44 -4.74
N THR A 26 1.65 -6.72 -4.91
CA THR A 26 1.77 -5.32 -4.50
C THR A 26 2.24 -4.45 -5.66
N SER A 27 1.80 -3.20 -5.68
CA SER A 27 2.29 -2.16 -6.59
C SER A 27 2.20 -0.80 -5.93
N THR A 28 3.14 0.08 -6.20
CA THR A 28 3.09 1.49 -5.76
C THR A 28 2.24 2.32 -6.72
N GLY A 29 1.73 3.46 -6.24
CA GLY A 29 1.08 4.43 -7.12
C GLY A 29 1.98 4.87 -8.29
N LYS A 30 3.29 5.03 -8.04
CA LYS A 30 4.29 5.34 -9.08
C LYS A 30 4.37 4.27 -10.17
N GLU A 31 4.47 3.00 -9.77
CA GLU A 31 4.51 1.88 -10.71
C GLU A 31 3.24 1.79 -11.54
N LEU A 32 2.07 2.00 -10.92
CA LEU A 32 0.80 1.99 -11.62
C LEU A 32 0.69 3.14 -12.64
N PHE A 33 1.12 4.35 -12.28
CA PHE A 33 1.14 5.48 -13.21
C PHE A 33 2.07 5.22 -14.39
N ALA A 34 3.28 4.74 -14.12
CA ALA A 34 4.25 4.38 -15.16
C ALA A 34 3.70 3.29 -16.09
N ALA A 35 3.05 2.26 -15.54
CA ALA A 35 2.44 1.18 -16.33
C ALA A 35 1.30 1.66 -17.23
N GLN A 36 0.62 2.76 -16.86
CA GLN A 36 -0.45 3.37 -17.65
C GLN A 36 0.02 4.55 -18.53
N GLY A 37 1.33 4.87 -18.54
CA GLY A 37 1.88 6.00 -19.30
C GLY A 37 1.40 7.37 -18.80
N LEU A 38 0.98 7.46 -17.54
CA LEU A 38 0.54 8.71 -16.92
C LEU A 38 1.75 9.54 -16.45
N PRO A 39 1.63 10.88 -16.43
CA PRO A 39 2.71 11.73 -15.95
C PRO A 39 3.02 11.45 -14.48
N PRO A 40 4.29 11.54 -14.06
CA PRO A 40 4.67 11.33 -12.66
C PRO A 40 4.00 12.38 -11.75
N PHE A 41 3.96 12.10 -10.45
CA PHE A 41 3.46 13.06 -9.47
C PHE A 41 4.40 14.28 -9.41
N GLU A 42 3.92 15.45 -9.85
CA GLU A 42 4.70 16.70 -9.90
C GLU A 42 4.51 17.58 -8.65
N ASP A 43 3.41 17.40 -7.93
CA ASP A 43 3.09 18.15 -6.71
C ASP A 43 3.63 17.40 -5.47
N ASP A 44 4.52 18.04 -4.72
CA ASP A 44 5.10 17.52 -3.47
C ASP A 44 4.04 17.05 -2.46
N HIS A 45 2.87 17.69 -2.41
CA HIS A 45 1.77 17.28 -1.54
C HIS A 45 1.09 15.99 -1.99
N ILE A 46 1.25 15.60 -3.25
CA ILE A 46 0.74 14.34 -3.83
C ILE A 46 1.83 13.28 -3.84
N THR A 47 3.10 13.66 -4.04
CA THR A 47 4.26 12.75 -4.06
C THR A 47 4.40 11.94 -2.77
N ARG A 48 4.05 12.51 -1.61
CA ARG A 48 4.01 11.79 -0.32
C ARG A 48 3.08 10.57 -0.30
N PHE A 49 2.13 10.50 -1.24
CA PHE A 49 1.19 9.39 -1.37
C PHE A 49 1.52 8.47 -2.55
N ALA A 50 2.46 8.85 -3.39
CA ALA A 50 2.87 8.10 -4.58
C ALA A 50 3.52 6.74 -4.21
N ASP A 51 4.20 6.69 -3.07
CA ASP A 51 4.81 5.47 -2.52
C ASP A 51 3.81 4.59 -1.74
N ARG A 52 2.52 4.98 -1.67
CA ARG A 52 1.49 4.10 -1.09
C ARG A 52 1.37 2.83 -1.95
N ARG A 53 1.34 1.69 -1.26
CA ARG A 53 1.14 0.37 -1.85
C ARG A 53 -0.34 0.06 -2.03
N TYR A 54 -0.69 -0.32 -3.25
CA TYR A 54 -1.90 -1.04 -3.59
C TYR A 54 -1.61 -2.53 -3.43
N ILE A 55 -2.45 -3.22 -2.67
CA ILE A 55 -2.26 -4.64 -2.31
C ILE A 55 -3.49 -5.41 -2.77
N SER A 56 -3.28 -6.46 -3.56
CA SER A 56 -4.27 -7.47 -3.90
C SER A 56 -3.84 -8.81 -3.32
N ALA A 57 -4.77 -9.58 -2.78
CA ALA A 57 -4.47 -10.87 -2.19
C ALA A 57 -5.59 -11.88 -2.48
N VAL A 58 -5.22 -13.12 -2.76
CA VAL A 58 -6.15 -14.23 -2.98
C VAL A 58 -5.78 -15.37 -2.03
N LEU A 59 -6.77 -15.88 -1.29
CA LEU A 59 -6.61 -17.06 -0.45
C LEU A 59 -6.69 -18.30 -1.34
N LYS A 60 -5.73 -19.21 -1.18
CA LYS A 60 -5.71 -20.48 -1.90
C LYS A 60 -6.66 -21.50 -1.30
#